data_AF-A0A1N6M785-F1
#
_entry.id   AF-A0A1N6M785-F1
#
_cell.length_a   1.000
_cell.length_b   1.000
_cell.length_c   1.000
_cell.angle_alpha   90.00
_cell.angle_beta   90.00
_cell.angle_gamma   90.00
#
_symmetry.space_group_name_H-M   'P 1'
#
loop_
_entity.id
_entity.type
_entity.pdbx_description
1 polymer ?
#
loop_
_entity_poly.entity_id
_entity_poly.type
_entity_poly.pdbx_seq_one_letter_code
_entity_poly.pdbx_strand_id
1 'polypeptide(L)'
;MLGAHRIHRPFAEDITGLWLEAAEKELGSPVPSQIADQLRGQKFESFDKFRESFWLTVSEDGNLLSQFASKNQRLIKKGRSPFALPQEHVGKRSRYEIHHVEEIQHGGKVYDVDNMRVMTPKSHINIHRK
;
A
#
# COMPACT_ATOMS: atom_id res chain seq x y z
N MET A 1 -32.81 0.63 17.28
CA MET A 1 -31.83 -0.23 17.96
C MET A 1 -30.98 -0.92 16.91
N LEU A 2 -29.64 -0.84 17.06
CA LEU A 2 -28.58 -1.72 16.54
C LEU A 2 -28.55 -2.00 15.01
N GLY A 3 -27.46 -1.76 14.27
CA GLY A 3 -26.11 -1.46 14.71
C GLY A 3 -25.08 -1.29 13.58
N ALA A 4 -23.87 -0.99 14.04
CA ALA A 4 -22.58 -1.11 13.36
C ALA A 4 -22.32 -0.21 12.14
N HIS A 5 -22.03 1.06 12.43
CA HIS A 5 -20.79 1.75 12.04
C HIS A 5 -19.99 1.10 10.89
N ARG A 6 -20.30 1.50 9.66
CA ARG A 6 -19.33 1.40 8.56
C ARG A 6 -18.32 2.52 8.78
N ILE A 7 -17.33 2.29 9.67
CA ILE A 7 -16.18 3.20 9.79
C ILE A 7 -15.33 2.99 8.54
N HIS A 8 -15.74 3.64 7.45
CA HIS A 8 -14.87 3.90 6.33
C HIS A 8 -13.84 4.90 6.88
N ARG A 9 -12.62 4.45 7.18
CA ARG A 9 -11.47 5.35 7.32
C ARG A 9 -10.63 5.26 6.05
N PRO A 10 -11.04 5.93 4.96
CA PRO A 10 -10.22 6.12 3.78
C PRO A 10 -9.29 7.30 4.06
N PHE A 11 -8.41 7.21 5.05
CA PHE A 11 -7.47 8.28 5.31
C PHE A 11 -6.10 7.65 5.42
N ALA A 12 -5.11 8.32 4.82
CA ALA A 12 -3.73 8.11 5.19
C ALA A 12 -3.59 8.33 6.71
N GLU A 13 -2.91 7.40 7.39
CA GLU A 13 -2.85 7.35 8.85
C GLU A 13 -1.44 7.75 9.33
N ASP A 14 -1.36 8.33 10.52
CA ASP A 14 -0.09 8.52 11.22
C ASP A 14 0.34 7.16 11.80
N ILE A 15 1.46 6.65 11.32
CA ILE A 15 1.93 5.30 11.63
C ILE A 15 2.98 5.36 12.73
N THR A 16 2.56 5.15 13.97
CA THR A 16 3.44 5.01 15.12
C THR A 16 3.78 3.52 15.33
N GLY A 17 4.61 2.94 14.45
CA GLY A 17 4.98 1.51 14.54
C GLY A 17 5.51 0.90 13.25
N LEU A 18 5.50 -0.43 13.16
CA LEU A 18 5.85 -1.16 11.93
C LEU A 18 4.73 -1.00 10.91
N TRP A 19 5.01 -0.24 9.85
CA TRP A 19 4.01 0.17 8.88
C TRP A 19 3.32 -1.00 8.18
N LEU A 20 4.08 -1.96 7.65
CA LEU A 20 3.54 -3.06 6.86
C LEU A 20 3.10 -4.28 7.69
N GLU A 21 3.01 -4.17 9.01
CA GLU A 21 2.54 -5.27 9.87
C GLU A 21 1.07 -5.65 9.56
N ALA A 22 0.24 -4.68 9.18
CA ALA A 22 -1.15 -4.93 8.83
C ALA A 22 -1.34 -5.40 7.38
N ALA A 23 -0.28 -5.49 6.56
CA ALA A 23 -0.39 -5.80 5.13
C ALA A 23 -0.85 -7.24 4.85
N GLU A 24 -0.65 -8.15 5.81
CA GLU A 24 -1.14 -9.54 5.76
C GLU A 24 -2.58 -9.70 6.28
N LYS A 25 -3.18 -8.63 6.84
CA LYS A 25 -4.54 -8.61 7.40
C LYS A 25 -5.55 -8.12 6.37
N GLU A 26 -6.84 -8.31 6.66
CA GLU A 26 -7.94 -8.11 5.70
C GLU A 26 -7.96 -6.73 5.03
N LEU A 27 -7.68 -5.65 5.76
CA LEU A 27 -7.74 -4.29 5.21
C LEU A 27 -6.42 -3.80 4.61
N GLY A 28 -5.33 -4.56 4.74
CA GLY A 28 -3.99 -4.10 4.40
C GLY A 28 -3.50 -2.93 5.25
N SER A 29 -2.30 -2.44 4.94
CA SER A 29 -1.73 -1.26 5.61
C SER A 29 -2.16 0.03 4.91
N PRO A 30 -2.63 1.06 5.65
CA PRO A 30 -2.87 2.40 5.07
C PRO A 30 -1.61 2.98 4.45
N VAL A 31 -1.77 3.86 3.47
CA VAL A 31 -0.65 4.70 3.04
C VAL A 31 -0.31 5.68 4.18
N PRO A 32 0.96 5.84 4.61
CA PRO A 32 1.31 6.81 5.64
C PRO A 32 1.00 8.24 5.17
N SER A 33 0.50 9.09 6.06
CA SER A 33 0.10 10.47 5.71
C SER A 33 1.21 11.26 5.02
N GLN A 34 2.45 11.16 5.50
CA GLN A 34 3.59 11.86 4.92
C GLN A 34 3.94 11.40 3.49
N ILE A 35 3.54 10.19 3.09
CA ILE A 35 3.70 9.70 1.72
C ILE A 35 2.51 10.17 0.86
N ALA A 36 1.30 10.11 1.40
CA ALA A 36 0.11 10.58 0.70
C ALA A 36 0.18 12.07 0.40
N ASP A 37 0.60 12.89 1.35
CA ASP A 37 0.75 14.35 1.21
C ASP A 37 1.65 14.73 0.02
N GLN A 38 2.70 13.95 -0.22
CA GLN A 38 3.62 14.20 -1.33
C GLN A 38 3.04 13.79 -2.68
N LEU A 39 2.21 12.75 -2.73
CA LEU A 39 1.63 12.23 -3.97
C LEU A 39 0.31 12.92 -4.37
N ARG A 40 -0.41 13.54 -3.42
CA ARG A 40 -1.67 14.24 -3.70
C ARG A 40 -1.45 15.38 -4.70
N GLY A 41 -2.35 15.48 -5.67
CA GLY A 41 -2.30 16.51 -6.72
C GLY A 41 -1.26 16.26 -7.83
N GLN A 42 -0.38 15.26 -7.69
CA GLN A 42 0.50 14.85 -8.77
C GLN A 42 -0.28 14.14 -9.88
N LYS A 43 0.20 14.28 -11.12
CA LYS A 43 -0.36 13.61 -12.29
C LYS A 43 0.57 12.49 -12.72
N PHE A 44 -0.01 11.32 -12.99
CA PHE A 44 0.74 10.16 -13.44
C PHE A 44 0.19 9.66 -14.78
N GLU A 45 1.10 9.34 -15.70
CA GLU A 45 0.77 8.83 -17.03
C GLU A 45 0.23 7.40 -16.98
N SER A 46 0.53 6.66 -15.91
CA SER A 46 0.05 5.30 -15.68
C SER A 46 0.12 4.95 -14.20
N PHE A 47 -0.61 3.90 -13.81
CA PHE A 47 -0.51 3.35 -12.45
C PHE A 47 0.88 2.78 -12.15
N ASP A 48 1.61 2.28 -13.15
CA ASP A 48 2.99 1.84 -12.97
C ASP A 48 3.91 3.00 -12.58
N LYS A 49 3.71 4.19 -13.16
CA LYS A 49 4.44 5.41 -12.79
C LYS A 49 4.06 5.93 -11.42
N PHE A 50 2.77 5.86 -11.07
CA PHE A 50 2.33 6.12 -9.70
C PHE A 50 3.02 5.17 -8.71
N ARG A 51 3.01 3.86 -8.96
CA ARG A 51 3.65 2.86 -8.09
C ARG A 51 5.15 3.10 -7.97
N GLU A 52 5.83 3.44 -9.06
CA GLU A 52 7.25 3.80 -9.06
C GLU A 52 7.50 5.00 -8.13
N SER A 53 6.75 6.09 -8.31
CA SER A 53 6.84 7.28 -7.47
C SER A 53 6.51 6.98 -6.01
N PHE A 54 5.48 6.18 -5.74
CA PHE A 54 5.09 5.79 -4.39
C PHE A 54 6.26 5.18 -3.62
N TRP A 55 6.96 4.21 -4.22
CA TRP A 55 8.11 3.59 -3.56
C TRP A 55 9.33 4.50 -3.49
N LEU A 56 9.52 5.42 -4.44
CA LEU A 56 10.56 6.45 -4.34
C LEU A 56 10.30 7.40 -3.16
N THR A 57 9.07 7.87 -3.00
CA THR A 57 8.66 8.72 -1.87
C THR A 57 8.86 7.99 -0.53
N VAL A 58 8.52 6.69 -0.45
CA VAL A 58 8.84 5.86 0.73
C VAL A 58 10.34 5.81 1.00
N SER A 59 11.17 5.85 -0.04
CA SER A 59 12.63 5.79 0.09
C SER A 59 13.25 7.07 0.69
N GLU A 60 12.55 8.19 0.59
CA GLU A 60 12.96 9.49 1.10
C GLU A 60 12.67 9.64 2.60
N ASP A 61 11.73 8.86 3.13
CA ASP A 61 11.46 8.76 4.56
C ASP A 61 12.38 7.73 5.22
N GLY A 62 13.37 8.21 5.98
CA GLY A 62 14.33 7.35 6.70
C GLY A 62 13.69 6.45 7.76
N ASN A 63 12.59 6.87 8.38
CA ASN A 63 11.89 6.10 9.40
C ASN A 63 11.09 4.94 8.78
N LEU A 64 10.48 5.15 7.60
CA LEU A 64 9.83 4.07 6.87
C LEU A 64 10.86 3.13 6.23
N LEU A 65 11.86 3.68 5.55
CA LEU A 65 12.86 2.89 4.83
C LEU A 65 13.69 1.99 5.76
N SER A 66 14.00 2.47 6.97
CA SER A 66 14.77 1.70 7.96
C SER A 66 14.05 0.43 8.46
N GLN A 67 12.73 0.32 8.28
CA GLN A 67 11.95 -0.87 8.63
C GLN A 67 12.20 -2.06 7.69
N PHE A 68 12.79 -1.82 6.51
CA PHE A 68 13.02 -2.85 5.51
C PHE A 68 14.45 -3.42 5.59
N ALA A 69 14.59 -4.71 5.28
CA ALA A 69 15.91 -5.32 5.08
C ALA A 69 16.68 -4.64 3.94
N SER A 70 18.02 -4.63 3.99
CA SER A 70 18.87 -3.88 3.04
C SER A 70 18.62 -4.23 1.57
N LYS A 71 18.24 -5.48 1.26
CA LYS A 71 17.83 -5.87 -0.09
C LYS A 71 16.58 -5.13 -0.56
N ASN A 72 15.57 -5.02 0.30
CA ASN A 72 14.34 -4.29 0.01
C ASN A 72 14.59 -2.78 -0.05
N GLN A 73 15.42 -2.22 0.83
CA GLN A 73 15.81 -0.81 0.74
C GLN A 73 16.41 -0.46 -0.64
N ARG A 74 17.29 -1.31 -1.19
CA ARG A 74 17.86 -1.12 -2.54
C ARG A 74 16.84 -1.19 -3.67
N LEU A 75 15.72 -1.91 -3.47
CA LEU A 75 14.63 -1.97 -4.44
C LEU A 75 13.76 -0.71 -4.35
N ILE A 76 13.39 -0.33 -3.14
CA ILE A 76 12.55 0.84 -2.84
C ILE A 76 13.23 2.12 -3.38
N LYS A 77 14.54 2.30 -3.12
CA LYS A 77 15.36 3.39 -3.70
C LYS A 77 15.45 3.42 -5.24
N LYS A 78 14.97 2.37 -5.91
CA LYS A 78 14.86 2.28 -7.39
C LYS A 78 13.41 2.31 -7.86
N GLY A 79 12.48 2.75 -7.01
CA GLY A 79 11.03 2.79 -7.29
C GLY A 79 10.38 1.41 -7.40
N ARG A 80 11.02 0.35 -6.88
CA ARG A 80 10.52 -1.02 -6.99
C ARG A 80 9.86 -1.46 -5.69
N SER A 81 8.70 -2.08 -5.80
CA SER A 81 8.02 -2.70 -4.65
C SER A 81 8.93 -3.71 -3.94
N PRO A 82 9.02 -3.66 -2.60
CA PRO A 82 9.80 -4.60 -1.80
C PRO A 82 9.17 -6.00 -1.82
N PHE A 83 10.00 -7.01 -1.54
CA PHE A 83 9.51 -8.37 -1.34
C PHE A 83 8.75 -8.48 0.00
N ALA A 84 7.60 -9.16 -0.03
CA ALA A 84 6.89 -9.60 1.16
C ALA A 84 7.62 -10.80 1.81
N LEU A 85 7.21 -11.18 3.01
CA LEU A 85 7.70 -12.40 3.65
C LEU A 85 7.37 -13.64 2.79
N PRO A 86 8.25 -14.67 2.73
CA PRO A 86 8.03 -15.83 1.87
C PRO A 86 6.68 -16.54 2.06
N GLN A 87 6.19 -16.63 3.30
CA GLN A 87 4.89 -17.26 3.62
C GLN A 87 3.67 -16.47 3.11
N GLU A 88 3.89 -15.25 2.62
CA GLU A 88 2.88 -14.35 2.08
C GLU A 88 2.93 -14.27 0.53
N HIS A 89 3.77 -15.09 -0.11
CA HIS A 89 3.85 -15.19 -1.56
C HIS A 89 2.74 -16.10 -2.11
N VAL A 90 2.30 -15.83 -3.34
CA VAL A 90 1.38 -16.71 -4.08
C VAL A 90 1.86 -16.88 -5.52
N GLY A 91 2.36 -18.08 -5.84
CA GLY A 91 2.95 -18.38 -7.14
C GLY A 91 4.10 -17.41 -7.46
N LYS A 92 4.01 -16.68 -8.56
CA LYS A 92 5.01 -15.67 -8.96
C LYS A 92 4.86 -14.32 -8.25
N ARG A 93 3.76 -14.10 -7.51
CA ARG A 93 3.50 -12.84 -6.79
C ARG A 93 4.18 -12.91 -5.43
N SER A 94 5.22 -12.10 -5.26
CA SER A 94 6.13 -12.14 -4.09
C SER A 94 6.42 -10.77 -3.47
N ARG A 95 5.80 -9.71 -4.01
CA ARG A 95 6.04 -8.33 -3.61
C ARG A 95 4.77 -7.71 -3.06
N TYR A 96 4.93 -6.69 -2.23
CA TYR A 96 3.78 -5.91 -1.78
C TYR A 96 3.06 -5.27 -2.96
N GLU A 97 1.75 -5.18 -2.85
CA GLU A 97 0.86 -4.70 -3.90
C GLU A 97 0.03 -3.52 -3.38
N ILE A 98 -0.29 -2.58 -4.26
CA ILE A 98 -1.17 -1.46 -3.95
C ILE A 98 -2.58 -1.85 -4.40
N HIS A 99 -3.52 -1.84 -3.48
CA HIS A 99 -4.91 -2.21 -3.67
C HIS A 99 -5.82 -1.00 -3.50
N HIS A 100 -6.82 -0.86 -4.38
CA HIS A 100 -7.88 0.16 -4.26
C HIS A 100 -9.02 -0.36 -3.40
N VAL A 101 -9.33 0.32 -2.29
CA VAL A 101 -10.37 -0.08 -1.33
C VAL A 101 -11.76 -0.05 -1.97
N GLU A 102 -12.12 1.07 -2.58
CA GLU A 102 -13.18 1.14 -3.56
C GLU A 102 -12.56 0.77 -4.91
N GLU A 103 -12.97 -0.38 -5.44
CA GLU A 103 -12.42 -0.88 -6.69
C GLU A 103 -12.75 0.05 -7.86
N ILE A 104 -11.83 0.13 -8.82
CA ILE A 104 -11.99 0.96 -10.01
C ILE A 104 -13.26 0.59 -10.80
N GLN A 105 -13.58 -0.70 -10.88
CA GLN A 105 -14.81 -1.17 -11.56
C GLN A 105 -16.10 -0.71 -10.89
N HIS A 106 -16.04 -0.25 -9.63
CA HIS A 106 -17.16 0.29 -8.87
C HIS A 106 -17.14 1.81 -8.73
N GLY A 107 -16.26 2.51 -9.46
CA GLY A 107 -16.17 3.97 -9.43
C GLY A 107 -15.05 4.52 -8.56
N GLY A 108 -14.25 3.65 -7.95
CA GLY A 108 -13.08 4.04 -7.16
C GLY A 108 -12.08 4.86 -7.96
N LYS A 109 -11.62 5.97 -7.38
CA LYS A 109 -10.65 6.86 -8.03
C LYS A 109 -9.27 6.21 -8.11
N VAL A 110 -8.70 6.19 -9.32
CA VAL A 110 -7.44 5.49 -9.63
C VAL A 110 -6.23 6.06 -8.87
N TYR A 111 -6.16 7.37 -8.67
CA TYR A 111 -5.02 8.06 -8.05
C TYR A 111 -5.38 8.74 -6.73
N ASP A 112 -6.49 8.34 -6.12
CA ASP A 112 -6.84 8.78 -4.77
C ASP A 112 -6.06 7.92 -3.77
N VAL A 113 -5.01 8.49 -3.19
CA VAL A 113 -4.11 7.76 -2.27
C VAL A 113 -4.84 7.31 -1.00
N ASP A 114 -5.87 8.06 -0.61
CA ASP A 114 -6.73 7.74 0.53
C ASP A 114 -7.65 6.52 0.23
N ASN A 115 -7.83 6.19 -1.05
CA ASN A 115 -8.47 4.96 -1.53
C ASN A 115 -7.48 3.79 -1.68
N MET A 116 -6.24 3.87 -1.18
CA MET A 116 -5.23 2.84 -1.38
C MET A 116 -4.77 2.17 -0.08
N ARG A 117 -4.45 0.88 -0.20
CA ARG A 117 -3.84 0.05 0.86
C ARG A 117 -2.67 -0.74 0.30
N VAL A 118 -1.65 -0.98 1.12
CA VAL A 118 -0.54 -1.88 0.78
C VAL A 118 -0.82 -3.26 1.36
N MET A 119 -0.78 -4.28 0.52
CA MET A 119 -1.14 -5.66 0.88
C MET A 119 -0.06 -6.66 0.47
N THR A 120 -0.02 -7.80 1.15
CA THR A 120 0.70 -8.97 0.63
C THR A 120 -0.08 -9.61 -0.51
N PRO A 121 0.59 -10.32 -1.44
CA PRO A 121 -0.09 -11.05 -2.51
C PRO A 121 -1.17 -12.01 -2.02
N LYS A 122 -0.89 -12.72 -0.92
CA LYS A 122 -1.80 -13.67 -0.31
C LYS A 122 -3.04 -12.99 0.26
N SER A 123 -2.88 -11.90 1.02
CA SER A 123 -4.03 -11.14 1.53
C SER A 123 -4.85 -10.53 0.39
N HIS A 124 -4.18 -9.94 -0.61
CA HIS A 124 -4.87 -9.34 -1.76
C HIS A 124 -5.69 -10.36 -2.56
N ILE A 125 -5.19 -11.58 -2.75
CA ILE A 125 -5.99 -12.65 -3.39
C ILE A 125 -7.18 -13.05 -2.51
N ASN A 126 -7.00 -13.13 -1.20
CA ASN A 126 -8.05 -13.57 -0.29
C ASN A 126 -9.23 -12.59 -0.24
N ILE A 127 -8.99 -11.29 -0.37
CA ILE A 127 -10.08 -10.30 -0.39
C ILE A 127 -10.91 -10.36 -1.68
N HIS A 128 -10.29 -10.69 -2.82
CA HIS A 128 -10.96 -10.82 -4.13
C HIS A 128 -11.56 -12.21 -4.39
N ARG A 129 -11.35 -13.17 -3.48
CA ARG A 129 -11.97 -14.50 -3.55
C ARG A 129 -13.38 -14.53 -2.98
N LYS A 130 -13.77 -13.51 -2.22
CA LYS A 130 -15.09 -13.39 -1.60
C LYS A 130 -16.06 -12.76 -2.60
#